data_AF-A0A6I3NGX9-F1
#
_entry.id   AF-A0A6I3NGX9-F1
#
_cell.length_a   1.000
_cell.length_b   1.000
_cell.length_c   1.000
_cell.angle_alpha   90.00
_cell.angle_beta   90.00
_cell.angle_gamma   90.00
#
_symmetry.space_group_name_H-M   'P 1'
#
loop_
_entity.id
_entity.type
_entity.pdbx_description
1 polymer ?
#
loop_
_entity_poly.entity_id
_entity_poly.type
_entity_poly.pdbx_seq_one_letter_code
_entity_poly.pdbx_strand_id
1 'polypeptide(L)'
;MKIWKLEQLKQETNVDEMVLAKAEEILKVLNVHYGDDRLVTDLGGYILLDIEEIHTFITQHSTLIPEYIESFEGRDSNQYVEVLFMLSSDDHVVLYLLKETLDKDYPTLVKQYEAGLSTLN
;
A
#
# COMPACT_ATOMS: atom_id res chain seq x y z
N MET A 1 1.41 -0.60 12.61
CA MET A 1 1.92 -0.82 11.25
C MET A 1 3.42 -1.03 11.32
N LYS A 2 3.96 -2.01 10.60
CA LYS A 2 5.40 -2.32 10.56
C LYS A 2 6.14 -1.29 9.68
N ILE A 3 7.30 -0.82 10.11
CA ILE A 3 8.20 -0.04 9.25
C ILE A 3 9.06 -1.02 8.46
N TRP A 4 8.87 -1.03 7.14
CA TRP A 4 9.75 -1.76 6.24
C TRP A 4 11.07 -1.03 6.03
N LYS A 5 12.17 -1.78 6.15
CA LYS A 5 13.51 -1.34 5.76
C LYS A 5 13.89 -1.99 4.44
N LEU A 6 14.71 -1.32 3.64
CA LEU A 6 15.18 -1.84 2.34
C LEU A 6 15.81 -3.23 2.47
N GLU A 7 16.61 -3.46 3.52
CA GLU A 7 17.26 -4.76 3.75
C GLU A 7 16.26 -5.87 4.10
N GLN A 8 15.13 -5.55 4.73
CA GLN A 8 14.08 -6.53 4.99
C GLN A 8 13.34 -6.88 3.70
N LEU A 9 13.09 -5.88 2.85
CA LEU A 9 12.42 -6.08 1.56
C LEU A 9 13.24 -6.99 0.63
N LYS A 10 14.56 -6.81 0.60
CA LYS A 10 15.50 -7.66 -0.19
C LYS A 10 15.55 -9.11 0.26
N GLN A 11 15.13 -9.41 1.48
CA GLN A 11 15.09 -10.76 2.04
C GLN A 11 13.72 -11.42 1.89
N GLU A 12 12.71 -10.68 1.44
CA GLU A 12 11.37 -11.21 1.20
C GLU A 12 11.38 -12.08 -0.07
N THR A 13 10.79 -13.26 0.03
CA THR A 13 10.75 -14.24 -1.07
C THR A 13 9.33 -14.70 -1.40
N ASN A 14 8.34 -14.32 -0.59
CA ASN A 14 6.95 -14.76 -0.75
C ASN A 14 6.09 -13.77 -1.55
N VAL A 15 6.68 -12.67 -2.00
CA VAL A 15 6.01 -11.58 -2.71
C VAL A 15 6.60 -11.47 -4.12
N ASP A 16 5.76 -11.16 -5.10
CA ASP A 16 6.19 -11.00 -6.49
C ASP A 16 7.25 -9.90 -6.66
N GLU A 17 8.22 -10.13 -7.54
CA GLU A 17 9.34 -9.22 -7.77
C GLU A 17 8.90 -7.82 -8.20
N MET A 18 7.80 -7.67 -8.94
CA MET A 18 7.31 -6.36 -9.36
C MET A 18 6.73 -5.58 -8.17
N VAL A 19 6.02 -6.27 -7.27
CA VAL A 19 5.52 -5.68 -6.02
C VAL A 19 6.69 -5.22 -5.16
N LEU A 20 7.72 -6.06 -5.01
CA LEU A 20 8.94 -5.69 -4.29
C LEU A 20 9.65 -4.49 -4.93
N ALA A 21 9.74 -4.42 -6.26
CA ALA A 21 10.36 -3.29 -6.94
C ALA A 21 9.62 -1.97 -6.68
N LYS A 22 8.28 -1.96 -6.77
CA LYS A 22 7.48 -0.75 -6.46
C LYS A 22 7.61 -0.34 -4.99
N ALA A 23 7.56 -1.30 -4.07
CA ALA A 23 7.77 -1.04 -2.65
C ALA A 23 9.19 -0.47 -2.39
N GLU A 24 10.22 -0.97 -3.08
CA GLU A 24 11.59 -0.47 -2.96
C GLU A 24 11.71 1.00 -3.38
N GLU A 25 11.04 1.40 -4.47
CA GLU A 25 11.02 2.78 -4.94
C GLU A 25 10.43 3.73 -3.89
N ILE A 26 9.30 3.36 -3.29
CA ILE A 26 8.68 4.14 -2.20
C ILE A 26 9.65 4.21 -1.01
N LEU A 27 10.21 3.08 -0.57
CA LEU A 27 11.15 3.07 0.55
C LEU A 27 12.38 3.95 0.32
N LYS A 28 12.90 4.02 -0.91
CA LYS A 28 14.01 4.92 -1.26
C LYS A 28 13.62 6.38 -1.08
N VAL A 29 12.44 6.78 -1.54
CA VAL A 29 11.92 8.14 -1.33
C VAL A 29 11.79 8.44 0.17
N LEU A 30 11.20 7.52 0.94
CA LEU A 30 11.07 7.69 2.39
C LEU A 30 12.42 7.81 3.09
N ASN A 31 13.41 7.00 2.71
CA ASN A 31 14.76 7.08 3.28
C ASN A 31 15.45 8.41 2.93
N VAL A 32 15.23 8.97 1.74
CA VAL A 32 15.80 10.27 1.35
C VAL A 32 15.27 11.40 2.22
N HIS A 33 13.99 11.33 2.61
CA HIS A 33 13.35 12.39 3.39
C HIS A 33 13.46 12.21 4.90
N TYR A 34 13.46 10.96 5.39
CA TYR A 34 13.33 10.65 6.82
C TYR A 34 14.46 9.77 7.38
N GLY A 35 15.43 9.37 6.55
CA GLY A 35 16.50 8.46 6.96
C GLY A 35 16.11 6.98 6.94
N ASP A 36 17.12 6.11 6.91
CA ASP A 36 16.95 4.66 6.98
C ASP A 36 16.78 4.14 8.42
N ASP A 37 17.07 4.98 9.42
CA ASP A 37 16.84 4.75 10.85
C ASP A 37 15.46 5.20 11.35
N ARG A 38 14.59 5.69 10.43
CA ARG A 38 13.25 6.17 10.76
C ARG A 38 12.46 5.26 11.72
N LEU A 39 11.81 5.89 12.69
CA LEU A 39 10.95 5.34 13.71
C LEU A 39 9.47 5.57 13.35
N VAL A 40 8.57 4.93 14.08
CA VAL A 40 7.10 5.10 13.91
C VAL A 40 6.67 6.55 14.19
N THR A 41 7.47 7.30 14.94
CA THR A 41 7.28 8.73 15.20
C THR A 41 7.77 9.63 14.07
N ASP A 42 8.59 9.10 13.16
CA ASP A 42 9.11 9.84 12.02
C ASP A 42 8.06 9.72 10.90
N LEU A 43 7.15 10.70 10.87
CA LEU A 43 5.98 10.79 10.00
C LEU A 43 6.39 10.71 8.52
N GLY A 44 6.32 9.53 7.93
CA GLY A 44 6.78 9.30 6.55
C GLY A 44 6.04 8.18 5.82
N GLY A 45 4.96 7.65 6.39
CA GLY A 45 4.15 6.63 5.75
C GLY A 45 4.67 5.19 5.81
N TYR A 46 3.78 4.26 5.45
CA TYR A 46 3.91 2.83 5.69
C TYR A 46 3.64 2.03 4.42
N ILE A 47 4.30 0.88 4.30
CA ILE A 47 4.05 -0.10 3.24
C ILE A 47 3.48 -1.35 3.88
N LEU A 48 2.39 -1.89 3.33
CA LEU A 48 1.80 -3.17 3.73
C LEU A 48 1.89 -4.16 2.58
N LEU A 49 2.46 -5.33 2.86
CA LEU A 49 2.65 -6.44 1.90
C LEU A 49 1.98 -7.73 2.37
N ASP A 50 1.78 -7.89 3.68
CA ASP A 50 1.20 -9.08 4.29
C ASP A 50 -0.32 -8.97 4.32
N ILE A 51 -1.01 -10.05 3.91
CA ILE A 51 -2.46 -10.04 3.77
C ILE A 51 -3.19 -9.92 5.12
N GLU A 52 -2.64 -10.47 6.20
CA GLU A 52 -3.24 -10.37 7.54
C GLU A 52 -3.11 -8.94 8.08
N GLU A 53 -1.94 -8.31 7.86
CA GLU A 53 -1.73 -6.90 8.20
C GLU A 53 -2.67 -5.98 7.40
N ILE A 54 -2.83 -6.23 6.08
CA ILE A 54 -3.74 -5.49 5.21
C ILE A 54 -5.19 -5.64 5.69
N HIS A 55 -5.63 -6.86 5.96
CA HIS A 55 -6.99 -7.11 6.45
C HIS A 55 -7.25 -6.41 7.79
N THR A 56 -6.28 -6.45 8.70
CA THR A 56 -6.36 -5.75 9.99
C THR A 56 -6.46 -4.25 9.80
N PHE A 57 -5.63 -3.68 8.93
CA PHE A 57 -5.62 -2.24 8.64
C PHE A 57 -6.95 -1.76 8.06
N ILE A 58 -7.47 -2.43 7.03
CA ILE A 58 -8.74 -2.07 6.38
C ILE A 58 -9.91 -2.19 7.38
N THR A 59 -9.92 -3.23 8.20
CA THR A 59 -10.97 -3.42 9.22
C THR A 59 -10.95 -2.33 10.30
N GLN A 60 -9.75 -1.94 10.76
CA GLN A 60 -9.60 -0.86 11.75
C GLN A 60 -9.95 0.51 11.18
N HIS A 61 -9.80 0.69 9.87
CA HIS A 61 -10.02 1.96 9.18
C HIS A 61 -11.12 1.85 8.12
N SER A 62 -12.24 1.24 8.47
CA SER A 62 -13.34 0.92 7.52
C SER A 62 -14.01 2.14 6.86
N THR A 63 -13.74 3.35 7.35
CA THR A 63 -14.27 4.60 6.80
C THR A 63 -13.27 5.35 5.92
N LEU A 64 -12.01 4.89 5.83
CA LEU A 64 -11.04 5.51 4.94
C LEU A 64 -11.43 5.27 3.49
N ILE A 65 -11.24 6.30 2.68
CA ILE A 65 -11.41 6.25 1.24
C ILE A 65 -10.01 6.21 0.64
N PRO A 66 -9.72 5.30 -0.30
CA PRO A 66 -8.48 5.34 -1.05
C PRO A 66 -8.33 6.65 -1.81
N GLU A 67 -7.15 7.26 -1.78
CA GLU A 67 -6.83 8.40 -2.65
C GLU A 67 -6.59 7.96 -4.09
N TYR A 68 -6.03 6.77 -4.26
CA TYR A 68 -5.72 6.22 -5.57
C TYR A 68 -5.64 4.69 -5.51
N ILE A 69 -6.05 4.07 -6.62
CA ILE A 69 -5.94 2.63 -6.89
C ILE A 69 -5.42 2.47 -8.32
N GLU A 70 -4.28 1.81 -8.50
CA GLU A 70 -3.74 1.46 -9.83
C GLU A 70 -3.42 -0.01 -9.92
N SER A 71 -3.79 -0.60 -11.06
CA SER A 71 -3.49 -2.00 -11.36
C SER A 71 -2.18 -2.10 -12.15
N PHE A 72 -1.42 -3.16 -11.89
CA PHE A 72 -0.21 -3.50 -12.65
C PHE A 72 -0.03 -5.02 -12.75
N GLU A 73 0.74 -5.45 -13.75
CA GLU A 73 1.05 -6.86 -13.96
C GLU A 73 2.34 -7.25 -13.20
N GLY A 74 2.27 -8.34 -12.43
CA GLY A 74 3.42 -8.93 -11.76
C GLY A 74 4.28 -9.78 -12.68
N ARG A 75 5.44 -10.22 -12.18
CA ARG A 75 6.32 -11.14 -12.93
C ARG A 75 5.72 -12.54 -13.05
N ASP A 76 4.91 -12.93 -12.09
CA ASP A 76 4.10 -14.15 -12.09
C ASP A 76 2.86 -14.10 -13.02
N SER A 77 2.69 -13.01 -13.79
CA SER A 77 1.54 -12.74 -14.66
C SER A 77 0.20 -12.54 -13.93
N ASN A 78 0.21 -12.42 -12.60
CA ASN A 78 -0.96 -11.99 -11.85
C ASN A 78 -1.16 -10.47 -11.95
N GLN A 79 -2.41 -10.03 -11.79
CA GLN A 79 -2.72 -8.61 -11.67
C GLN A 79 -2.70 -8.21 -10.20
N TYR A 80 -1.89 -7.21 -9.90
CA TYR A 80 -1.76 -6.59 -8.59
C TYR A 80 -2.38 -5.20 -8.60
N VAL A 81 -2.65 -4.67 -7.42
CA VAL A 81 -3.06 -3.29 -7.23
C VAL A 81 -2.18 -2.63 -6.17
N GLU A 82 -1.82 -1.38 -6.46
CA GLU A 82 -1.28 -0.44 -5.49
C GLU A 82 -2.44 0.44 -5.01
N VAL A 83 -2.61 0.54 -3.69
CA VAL A 83 -3.66 1.38 -3.09
C VAL A 83 -3.02 2.35 -2.11
N LEU A 84 -3.30 3.64 -2.28
CA LEU A 84 -2.83 4.71 -1.42
C LEU A 84 -3.96 5.19 -0.50
N PHE A 85 -3.68 5.25 0.80
CA PHE A 85 -4.50 5.92 1.79
C PHE A 85 -3.74 7.08 2.43
N MET A 86 -4.40 8.21 2.61
CA MET A 86 -3.88 9.32 3.41
C MET A 86 -4.56 9.28 4.78
N LEU A 87 -3.77 9.04 5.83
CA LEU A 87 -4.25 9.07 7.22
C LEU A 87 -4.18 10.49 7.79
N SER A 88 -3.15 11.24 7.40
CA SER A 88 -2.91 12.63 7.77
C SER A 88 -2.10 13.32 6.65
N SER A 89 -1.70 14.59 6.84
CA SER A 89 -0.83 15.29 5.87
C SER A 89 0.52 14.59 5.67
N ASP A 90 1.05 13.96 6.74
CA ASP A 90 2.39 13.39 6.75
C ASP A 90 2.37 11.85 6.89
N ASP A 91 1.20 11.26 7.12
CA ASP A 91 1.02 9.81 7.24
C ASP A 91 0.20 9.26 6.08
N HIS A 92 0.85 8.44 5.25
CA HIS A 92 0.20 7.70 4.18
C HIS A 92 0.46 6.20 4.33
N VAL A 93 -0.41 5.38 3.78
CA VAL A 93 -0.24 3.93 3.74
C VAL A 93 -0.39 3.49 2.30
N VAL A 94 0.64 2.80 1.82
CA VAL A 94 0.58 2.11 0.52
C VAL A 94 0.47 0.62 0.80
N LEU A 95 -0.52 0.00 0.18
CA LEU A 95 -0.67 -1.45 0.26
C LEU A 95 -0.64 -2.08 -1.13
N TYR A 96 -0.10 -3.28 -1.19
CA TYR A 96 -0.01 -4.10 -2.39
C TYR A 96 -0.72 -5.43 -2.16
N LEU A 97 -1.60 -5.79 -3.08
CA LEU A 97 -2.32 -7.07 -3.05
C LEU A 97 -2.75 -7.46 -4.46
N LEU A 98 -3.23 -8.70 -4.61
CA LEU A 98 -3.84 -9.16 -5.85
C LEU A 98 -5.11 -8.34 -6.15
N LYS A 99 -5.30 -8.00 -7.41
CA LYS A 99 -6.50 -7.31 -7.88
C LYS A 99 -7.77 -8.10 -7.56
N GLU A 100 -7.74 -9.41 -7.76
CA GLU A 100 -8.87 -10.29 -7.44
C GLU A 100 -9.25 -10.21 -5.95
N THR A 101 -8.26 -10.17 -5.06
CA THR A 101 -8.49 -10.01 -3.62
C THR A 101 -9.15 -8.66 -3.30
N LEU A 102 -8.68 -7.57 -3.90
CA LEU A 102 -9.32 -6.26 -3.74
C LEU A 102 -10.80 -6.30 -4.17
N ASP A 103 -11.06 -6.81 -5.36
CA ASP A 103 -12.40 -6.81 -5.97
C ASP A 103 -13.37 -7.73 -5.20
N LYS A 104 -12.88 -8.86 -4.67
CA LYS A 104 -13.70 -9.87 -3.97
C LYS A 104 -13.90 -9.54 -2.50
N ASP A 105 -12.84 -9.22 -1.78
CA ASP A 105 -12.86 -9.14 -0.32
C ASP A 105 -13.09 -7.71 0.17
N TYR A 106 -12.77 -6.70 -0.66
CA TYR A 106 -12.94 -5.29 -0.32
C TYR A 106 -13.72 -4.47 -1.37
N PRO A 107 -14.88 -4.95 -1.87
CA PRO A 107 -15.65 -4.27 -2.92
C PRO A 107 -16.16 -2.88 -2.51
N THR A 108 -16.29 -2.61 -1.20
CA THR A 108 -16.70 -1.30 -0.69
C THR A 108 -15.62 -0.24 -0.92
N LEU A 109 -14.33 -0.58 -0.79
CA LEU A 109 -13.22 0.35 -1.04
C LEU A 109 -13.21 0.81 -2.50
N VAL A 110 -13.40 -0.14 -3.43
CA VAL A 110 -13.48 0.15 -4.87
C VAL A 110 -14.63 1.12 -5.16
N LYS A 111 -15.82 0.84 -4.62
CA LYS A 111 -16.99 1.73 -4.78
C LYS A 111 -16.77 3.11 -4.19
N GLN A 112 -16.14 3.22 -3.02
CA GLN A 112 -15.85 4.49 -2.38
C GLN A 112 -14.88 5.33 -3.21
N TYR A 113 -13.83 4.70 -3.75
CA TYR A 113 -12.88 5.34 -4.65
C TYR A 113 -13.58 5.86 -5.93
N GLU A 114 -14.34 5.01 -6.62
CA GLU A 114 -15.08 5.39 -7.83
C GLU A 114 -16.12 6.49 -7.59
N ALA A 115 -16.82 6.44 -6.46
CA ALA A 115 -17.76 7.49 -6.06
C ALA A 115 -17.04 8.81 -5.81
N GLY A 116 -15.86 8.80 -5.17
CA GLY A 116 -15.03 9.98 -4.98
C GLY A 116 -14.66 10.66 -6.30
N LEU A 117 -14.22 9.89 -7.30
CA LEU A 117 -13.90 10.39 -8.64
C LEU A 117 -15.12 11.04 -9.32
N SER A 118 -16.32 10.52 -9.09
CA SER A 118 -17.55 11.06 -9.69
C SER A 118 -17.98 12.42 -9.14
N THR A 119 -17.53 12.80 -7.93
CA THR A 119 -17.85 14.09 -7.31
C THR A 119 -16.90 15.23 -7.72
N LEU A 120 -15.82 14.89 -8.44
CA LEU A 120 -14.81 15.84 -8.92
C LEU A 120 -15.08 16.32 -10.36
N ASN A 121 -16.17 15.88 -10.99
CA ASN A 121 -16.57 16.22 -12.37
C ASN A 121 -17.86 17.04 -12.43
#